data_AF-A0A7U9R093-F1
#
_entry.id   AF-A0A7U9R093-F1
#
_cell.length_a   1.000
_cell.length_b   1.000
_cell.length_c   1.000
_cell.angle_alpha   90.00
_cell.angle_beta   90.00
_cell.angle_gamma   90.00
#
_symmetry.space_group_name_H-M   'P 1'
#
loop_
_entity.id
_entity.type
_entity.pdbx_description
1 polymer ?
#
loop_
_entity_poly.entity_id
_entity_poly.type
_entity_poly.pdbx_seq_one_letter_code
_entity_poly.pdbx_strand_id
1 'polypeptide(L)'
;MSKEAILSGKAVLGIEFGSTRIKAVLVDATHQPVAMGTYDWENRLENNIWTYSLEDIWKGLQGCYQSLKEDVRDKYGVALTKLGALGFSGMMHGYMPFDKSGELLVPFRTWRNTMTAEACGRLTPVFRFNIPQRWSIAHLYQAILSGEEHVKEIAFFTTLAGYIHWKLSGEKVLGVGEASGMFPIDSEICDYDQKMLTQFDELVGDRNFGWKLKDILPGVLPAGAAAGTLTAEGARLLDPSGELEAGVPMCPPEGDAGTGMVATNSVKVRTGNISAGTSIFSMVVTEHALSKVHEEIDMVTTPDGYPVAMVHCNNCTSDLNAWVNLFEEFAGKFGLKPDRNELYGTLYREALTADPDCGGLMAYNYFSGEPVTGLNAGRPMFVRTPDARFSLANFMRSHLYSAMAALKIGNDILLKEEQVKVDSLMGHGGLFKTPVVGQQLMAAAMNAPVTVMDTASEGGAWGMAVLACFMAEKGAEETLPEYLSDRIFAGQSGTTIAPTAADVAGFDAFIEKYKATLPAEKAAVEGLN
;
A
#
# COMPACT_ATOMS: atom_id res chain seq x y z
N MET A 1 -16.84 26.57 -11.97
CA MET A 1 -15.65 25.86 -12.50
C MET A 1 -15.90 24.35 -12.51
N SER A 2 -16.16 23.69 -11.39
CA SER A 2 -16.36 22.22 -11.34
C SER A 2 -17.52 21.70 -12.22
N LYS A 3 -18.71 22.31 -12.16
CA LYS A 3 -19.84 21.97 -13.04
C LYS A 3 -19.51 22.09 -14.53
N GLU A 4 -18.72 23.09 -14.90
CA GLU A 4 -18.29 23.32 -16.28
C GLU A 4 -17.27 22.29 -16.73
N ALA A 5 -16.34 21.89 -15.86
CA ALA A 5 -15.41 20.79 -16.15
C ALA A 5 -16.15 19.47 -16.43
N ILE A 6 -17.23 19.18 -15.69
CA ILE A 6 -18.08 18.00 -15.90
C ILE A 6 -18.80 18.09 -17.26
N LEU A 7 -19.51 19.21 -17.52
CA LEU A 7 -20.26 19.38 -18.77
C LEU A 7 -19.38 19.42 -20.02
N SER A 8 -18.16 19.95 -19.90
CA SER A 8 -17.19 20.03 -20.99
C SER A 8 -16.41 18.74 -21.21
N GLY A 9 -16.61 17.72 -20.38
CA GLY A 9 -15.88 16.45 -20.47
C GLY A 9 -14.40 16.58 -20.10
N LYS A 10 -14.04 17.55 -19.25
CA LYS A 10 -12.67 17.76 -18.77
C LYS A 10 -12.41 17.19 -17.37
N ALA A 11 -13.45 16.75 -16.67
CA ALA A 11 -13.29 16.11 -15.37
C ALA A 11 -12.60 14.74 -15.53
N VAL A 12 -11.72 14.40 -14.59
CA VAL A 12 -10.88 13.19 -14.64
C VAL A 12 -11.26 12.25 -13.51
N LEU A 13 -11.30 10.95 -13.80
CA LEU A 13 -11.81 9.92 -12.89
C LEU A 13 -10.72 8.93 -12.46
N GLY A 14 -10.50 8.79 -11.16
CA GLY A 14 -9.76 7.68 -10.59
C GLY A 14 -10.69 6.72 -9.85
N ILE A 15 -10.56 5.41 -10.09
CA ILE A 15 -11.28 4.38 -9.34
C ILE A 15 -10.27 3.43 -8.70
N GLU A 16 -10.39 3.19 -7.39
CA GLU A 16 -9.55 2.28 -6.63
C GLU A 16 -10.36 1.12 -6.04
N PHE A 17 -9.92 -0.10 -6.31
CA PHE A 17 -10.42 -1.33 -5.69
C PHE A 17 -9.63 -1.64 -4.41
N GLY A 18 -10.02 -1.02 -3.31
CA GLY A 18 -9.48 -1.31 -1.99
C GLY A 18 -9.99 -2.63 -1.41
N SER A 19 -9.37 -3.11 -0.34
CA SER A 19 -9.65 -4.45 0.22
C SER A 19 -11.08 -4.67 0.75
N THR A 20 -11.77 -3.61 1.17
CA THR A 20 -13.14 -3.67 1.73
C THR A 20 -14.09 -2.62 1.14
N ARG A 21 -13.56 -1.74 0.28
CA ARG A 21 -14.33 -0.68 -0.38
C ARG A 21 -13.71 -0.33 -1.72
N ILE A 22 -14.55 -0.14 -2.72
CA ILE A 22 -14.19 0.49 -3.99
C ILE A 22 -14.52 1.98 -3.87
N LYS A 23 -13.60 2.86 -4.28
CA LYS A 23 -13.78 4.31 -4.24
C LYS A 23 -13.55 4.91 -5.62
N ALA A 24 -14.39 5.85 -5.99
CA ALA A 24 -14.24 6.66 -7.18
C ALA A 24 -14.07 8.12 -6.76
N VAL A 25 -13.10 8.81 -7.35
CA VAL A 25 -12.87 10.25 -7.16
C VAL A 25 -12.86 10.92 -8.52
N LEU A 26 -13.75 11.88 -8.69
CA LEU A 26 -13.79 12.76 -9.86
C LEU A 26 -13.11 14.08 -9.48
N VAL A 27 -12.13 14.51 -10.28
CA VAL A 27 -11.44 15.79 -10.09
C VAL A 27 -11.73 16.75 -11.23
N ASP A 28 -11.71 18.05 -10.94
CA ASP A 28 -11.78 19.09 -11.97
C ASP A 28 -10.38 19.53 -12.46
N ALA A 29 -10.34 20.58 -13.29
CA ALA A 29 -9.11 21.13 -13.87
C ALA A 29 -8.15 21.76 -12.83
N THR A 30 -8.55 21.86 -11.57
CA THR A 30 -7.69 22.28 -10.44
C THR A 30 -7.19 21.08 -9.62
N HIS A 31 -7.45 19.86 -10.09
CA HIS A 31 -7.08 18.59 -9.46
C HIS A 31 -7.76 18.32 -8.11
N GLN A 32 -8.70 19.18 -7.72
CA GLN A 32 -9.46 19.03 -6.50
C GLN A 32 -10.60 18.02 -6.69
N PRO A 33 -10.89 17.16 -5.70
CA PRO A 33 -12.08 16.31 -5.71
C PRO A 33 -13.37 17.15 -5.81
N VAL A 34 -14.22 16.79 -6.76
CA VAL A 34 -15.51 17.47 -6.98
C VAL A 34 -16.71 16.56 -6.77
N ALA A 35 -16.53 15.25 -6.92
CA ALA A 35 -17.53 14.23 -6.62
C ALA A 35 -16.83 12.90 -6.24
N MET A 36 -17.54 12.07 -5.49
CA MET A 36 -17.04 10.78 -5.03
C MET A 36 -18.12 9.69 -5.15
N GLY A 37 -17.69 8.48 -5.47
CA GLY A 37 -18.52 7.28 -5.43
C GLY A 37 -17.90 6.24 -4.51
N THR A 38 -18.73 5.43 -3.87
CA THR A 38 -18.25 4.34 -3.02
C THR A 38 -19.10 3.09 -3.16
N TYR A 39 -18.48 1.93 -3.04
CA TYR A 39 -19.17 0.66 -2.93
C TYR A 39 -18.46 -0.24 -1.92
N ASP A 40 -19.20 -0.69 -0.90
CA ASP A 40 -18.68 -1.64 0.09
C ASP A 40 -18.76 -3.07 -0.46
N TRP A 41 -17.70 -3.83 -0.25
CA TRP A 41 -17.56 -5.20 -0.73
C TRP A 41 -16.62 -5.98 0.20
N GLU A 42 -16.71 -7.30 0.16
CA GLU A 42 -15.93 -8.17 1.05
C GLU A 42 -15.54 -9.44 0.31
N ASN A 43 -14.31 -9.91 0.53
CA ASN A 43 -13.85 -11.16 -0.06
C ASN A 43 -14.42 -12.35 0.69
N ARG A 44 -14.40 -13.50 0.01
CA ARG A 44 -14.82 -14.78 0.58
C ARG A 44 -13.65 -15.74 0.61
N LEU A 45 -13.65 -16.61 1.61
CA LEU A 45 -12.75 -17.75 1.67
C LEU A 45 -13.47 -18.95 1.02
N GLU A 46 -13.11 -19.25 -0.22
CA GLU A 46 -13.69 -20.35 -0.99
C GLU A 46 -12.60 -21.39 -1.26
N ASN A 47 -12.78 -22.63 -0.79
CA ASN A 47 -11.78 -23.70 -0.92
C ASN A 47 -10.37 -23.28 -0.42
N ASN A 48 -10.33 -22.56 0.71
CA ASN A 48 -9.13 -21.97 1.30
C ASN A 48 -8.44 -20.88 0.44
N ILE A 49 -9.12 -20.36 -0.57
CA ILE A 49 -8.67 -19.22 -1.38
C ILE A 49 -9.50 -17.98 -1.04
N TRP A 50 -8.83 -16.91 -0.62
CA TRP A 50 -9.46 -15.60 -0.51
C TRP A 50 -9.68 -15.01 -1.91
N THR A 51 -10.94 -14.85 -2.30
CA THR A 51 -11.34 -14.49 -3.66
C THR A 51 -12.48 -13.47 -3.70
N TYR A 52 -12.59 -12.80 -4.85
CA TYR A 52 -13.78 -12.10 -5.31
C TYR A 52 -14.26 -12.77 -6.59
N SER A 53 -15.56 -13.06 -6.71
CA SER A 53 -16.08 -13.56 -7.99
C SER A 53 -16.03 -12.45 -9.05
N LEU A 54 -15.99 -12.83 -10.34
CA LEU A 54 -16.09 -11.85 -11.42
C LEU A 54 -17.40 -11.04 -11.34
N GLU A 55 -18.50 -11.67 -10.92
CA GLU A 55 -19.78 -10.99 -10.70
C GLU A 55 -19.66 -9.90 -9.63
N ASP A 56 -19.02 -10.19 -8.49
CA ASP A 56 -18.82 -9.21 -7.42
C ASP A 56 -17.92 -8.05 -7.85
N ILE A 57 -16.87 -8.35 -8.62
CA ILE A 57 -15.96 -7.34 -9.18
C ILE A 57 -16.73 -6.37 -10.08
N TRP A 58 -17.53 -6.88 -11.02
CA TRP A 58 -18.31 -6.05 -11.94
C TRP A 58 -19.41 -5.29 -11.23
N LYS A 59 -20.15 -5.94 -10.34
CA LYS A 59 -21.19 -5.31 -9.52
C LYS A 59 -20.61 -4.19 -8.66
N GLY A 60 -19.44 -4.42 -8.07
CA GLY A 60 -18.76 -3.43 -7.25
C GLY A 60 -18.29 -2.21 -8.06
N LEU A 61 -17.70 -2.44 -9.24
CA LEU A 61 -17.29 -1.36 -10.14
C LEU A 61 -18.49 -0.52 -10.60
N GLN A 62 -19.54 -1.18 -11.10
CA GLN A 62 -20.76 -0.53 -11.59
C GLN A 62 -21.48 0.22 -10.48
N GLY A 63 -21.59 -0.38 -9.29
CA GLY A 63 -22.19 0.25 -8.12
C GLY A 63 -21.41 1.47 -7.64
N CYS A 64 -20.08 1.40 -7.64
CA CYS A 64 -19.22 2.54 -7.30
C CYS A 64 -19.37 3.69 -8.31
N TYR A 65 -19.36 3.38 -9.61
CA TYR A 65 -19.56 4.37 -10.66
C TYR A 65 -20.97 4.97 -10.63
N GLN A 66 -22.01 4.17 -10.38
CA GLN A 66 -23.37 4.66 -10.18
C GLN A 66 -23.45 5.62 -8.99
N SER A 67 -22.86 5.27 -7.85
CA SER A 67 -22.78 6.14 -6.67
C SER A 67 -22.10 7.47 -7.00
N LEU A 68 -21.04 7.47 -7.80
CA LEU A 68 -20.40 8.70 -8.28
C LEU A 68 -21.35 9.55 -9.14
N LYS A 69 -22.07 8.93 -10.08
CA LYS A 69 -23.03 9.66 -10.93
C LYS A 69 -24.15 10.30 -10.12
N GLU A 70 -24.62 9.60 -9.09
CA GLU A 70 -25.61 10.13 -8.15
C GLU A 70 -25.06 11.35 -7.40
N ASP A 71 -23.84 11.28 -6.88
CA ASP A 71 -23.18 12.41 -6.20
C ASP A 71 -22.97 13.61 -7.14
N VAL A 72 -22.57 13.38 -8.40
CA VAL A 72 -22.47 14.43 -9.43
C VAL A 72 -23.83 15.09 -9.68
N ARG A 73 -24.88 14.29 -9.83
CA ARG A 73 -26.25 14.80 -10.07
C ARG A 73 -26.75 15.60 -8.87
N ASP A 74 -26.53 15.12 -7.66
CA ASP A 74 -27.01 15.76 -6.44
C ASP A 74 -26.29 17.09 -6.18
N LYS A 75 -24.98 17.15 -6.43
CA LYS A 75 -24.18 18.38 -6.24
C LYS A 75 -24.34 19.41 -7.35
N TYR A 76 -24.46 18.96 -8.60
CA TYR A 76 -24.35 19.87 -9.77
C TYR A 76 -25.58 19.90 -10.68
N GLY A 77 -26.54 18.99 -10.50
CA GLY A 77 -27.75 18.89 -11.30
C GLY A 77 -27.49 18.57 -12.78
N VAL A 78 -26.42 17.81 -13.06
CA VAL A 78 -26.01 17.41 -14.43
C VAL A 78 -25.67 15.92 -14.48
N ALA A 79 -25.74 15.32 -15.66
CA ALA A 79 -25.29 13.95 -15.89
C ALA A 79 -23.79 13.90 -16.19
N LEU A 80 -23.13 12.82 -15.78
CA LEU A 80 -21.75 12.53 -16.13
C LEU A 80 -21.72 11.68 -17.40
N THR A 81 -21.60 12.33 -18.56
CA THR A 81 -21.62 11.66 -19.87
C THR A 81 -20.25 11.61 -20.55
N LYS A 82 -19.30 12.43 -20.09
CA LYS A 82 -17.94 12.55 -20.65
C LYS A 82 -16.91 12.70 -19.56
N LEU A 83 -15.71 12.20 -19.83
CA LEU A 83 -14.52 12.30 -18.97
C LEU A 83 -13.33 12.72 -19.83
N GLY A 84 -12.41 13.49 -19.22
CA GLY A 84 -11.18 13.93 -19.89
C GLY A 84 -10.11 12.84 -19.92
N ALA A 85 -10.06 12.05 -18.84
CA ALA A 85 -9.26 10.85 -18.70
C ALA A 85 -9.83 9.99 -17.58
N LEU A 86 -9.43 8.71 -17.52
CA LEU A 86 -9.73 7.85 -16.38
C LEU A 86 -8.60 6.85 -16.10
N GLY A 87 -8.54 6.35 -14.87
CA GLY A 87 -7.57 5.36 -14.44
C GLY A 87 -8.13 4.43 -13.36
N PHE A 88 -7.55 3.24 -13.28
CA PHE A 88 -7.92 2.22 -12.30
C PHE A 88 -6.74 1.85 -11.41
N SER A 89 -7.02 1.73 -10.13
CA SER A 89 -6.10 1.18 -9.15
C SER A 89 -6.72 0.00 -8.42
N GLY A 90 -5.90 -0.93 -7.94
CA GLY A 90 -6.37 -2.04 -7.14
C GLY A 90 -5.39 -2.39 -6.04
N MET A 91 -5.88 -3.14 -5.05
CA MET A 91 -5.01 -3.83 -4.10
C MET A 91 -3.90 -4.55 -4.87
N MET A 92 -2.65 -4.22 -4.57
CA MET A 92 -1.51 -4.80 -5.28
C MET A 92 -1.52 -6.33 -5.19
N HIS A 93 -0.85 -6.93 -6.17
CA HIS A 93 -0.63 -8.37 -6.28
C HIS A 93 -1.86 -9.18 -6.72
N GLY A 94 -1.76 -10.50 -6.56
CA GLY A 94 -2.80 -11.46 -6.87
C GLY A 94 -2.61 -12.17 -8.20
N TYR A 95 -3.45 -13.16 -8.48
CA TYR A 95 -3.28 -14.07 -9.62
C TYR A 95 -4.62 -14.37 -10.28
N MET A 96 -4.81 -13.82 -11.48
CA MET A 96 -5.95 -14.06 -12.36
C MET A 96 -5.45 -14.63 -13.69
N PRO A 97 -5.34 -15.96 -13.82
CA PRO A 97 -4.94 -16.61 -15.07
C PRO A 97 -6.14 -16.82 -16.00
N PHE A 98 -5.95 -16.49 -17.28
CA PHE A 98 -6.95 -16.58 -18.32
C PHE A 98 -6.47 -17.48 -19.46
N ASP A 99 -7.42 -18.16 -20.07
CA ASP A 99 -7.18 -18.94 -21.29
C ASP A 99 -7.19 -18.05 -22.55
N LYS A 100 -7.07 -18.70 -23.73
CA LYS A 100 -7.08 -18.01 -25.03
C LYS A 100 -8.42 -17.36 -25.36
N SER A 101 -9.52 -17.78 -24.75
CA SER A 101 -10.84 -17.18 -24.89
C SER A 101 -11.09 -16.04 -23.90
N GLY A 102 -10.18 -15.83 -22.95
CA GLY A 102 -10.30 -14.82 -21.91
C GLY A 102 -11.17 -15.25 -20.73
N GLU A 103 -11.39 -16.55 -20.57
CA GLU A 103 -12.11 -17.11 -19.43
C GLU A 103 -11.14 -17.32 -18.27
N LEU A 104 -11.61 -16.98 -17.05
CA LEU A 104 -10.82 -17.12 -15.84
C LEU A 104 -10.67 -18.61 -15.48
N LEU A 105 -9.44 -19.09 -15.43
CA LEU A 105 -9.11 -20.51 -15.31
C LEU A 105 -9.28 -21.06 -13.89
N VAL A 106 -9.01 -20.24 -12.88
CA VAL A 106 -9.18 -20.57 -11.45
C VAL A 106 -9.65 -19.32 -10.68
N PRO A 107 -10.30 -19.48 -9.52
CA PRO A 107 -10.70 -18.33 -8.70
C PRO A 107 -9.56 -17.35 -8.48
N PHE A 108 -9.87 -16.05 -8.51
CA PHE A 108 -8.92 -14.99 -8.26
C PHE A 108 -8.24 -15.17 -6.89
N ARG A 109 -6.91 -15.38 -6.91
CA ARG A 109 -6.13 -15.43 -5.67
C ARG A 109 -5.75 -14.00 -5.30
N THR A 110 -6.42 -13.41 -4.31
CA THR A 110 -6.10 -12.08 -3.77
C THR A 110 -4.77 -12.06 -2.98
N TRP A 111 -4.30 -10.87 -2.62
CA TRP A 111 -3.09 -10.65 -1.81
C TRP A 111 -3.09 -11.35 -0.43
N ARG A 112 -4.27 -11.73 0.09
CA ARG A 112 -4.40 -12.42 1.39
C ARG A 112 -3.97 -13.89 1.33
N ASN A 113 -3.74 -14.45 0.14
CA ASN A 113 -3.38 -15.84 -0.02
C ASN A 113 -1.87 -16.05 0.19
N THR A 114 -1.48 -16.49 1.39
CA THR A 114 -0.09 -16.79 1.75
C THR A 114 0.21 -18.29 1.72
N MET A 115 -0.16 -18.95 0.62
CA MET A 115 -0.05 -20.42 0.45
C MET A 115 1.11 -20.84 -0.46
N THR A 116 2.06 -19.95 -0.70
CA THR A 116 3.10 -20.07 -1.73
C THR A 116 4.51 -20.10 -1.11
N ALA A 117 4.62 -20.43 0.19
CA ALA A 117 5.89 -20.45 0.92
C ALA A 117 6.95 -21.35 0.25
N GLU A 118 6.54 -22.50 -0.30
CA GLU A 118 7.44 -23.39 -1.04
C GLU A 118 7.96 -22.73 -2.33
N ALA A 119 7.07 -22.09 -3.09
CA ALA A 119 7.45 -21.34 -4.28
C ALA A 119 8.44 -20.22 -3.95
N CYS A 120 8.18 -19.43 -2.91
CA CYS A 120 9.05 -18.32 -2.49
C CYS A 120 10.43 -18.82 -2.06
N GLY A 121 10.49 -19.88 -1.24
CA GLY A 121 11.76 -20.47 -0.79
C GLY A 121 12.62 -21.03 -1.93
N ARG A 122 12.04 -21.27 -3.10
CA ARG A 122 12.76 -21.70 -4.31
C ARG A 122 13.08 -20.54 -5.25
N LEU A 123 12.16 -19.58 -5.43
CA LEU A 123 12.34 -18.44 -6.34
C LEU A 123 13.33 -17.42 -5.78
N THR A 124 13.27 -17.11 -4.48
CA THR A 124 14.14 -16.11 -3.85
C THR A 124 15.64 -16.40 -4.08
N PRO A 125 16.15 -17.65 -3.88
CA PRO A 125 17.53 -17.97 -4.19
C PRO A 125 17.89 -17.93 -5.68
N VAL A 126 16.94 -18.30 -6.57
CA VAL A 126 17.16 -18.31 -8.03
C VAL A 126 17.34 -16.90 -8.56
N PHE A 127 16.44 -15.99 -8.18
CA PHE A 127 16.48 -14.59 -8.59
C PHE A 127 17.49 -13.77 -7.80
N ARG A 128 17.88 -14.23 -6.60
CA ARG A 128 18.62 -13.43 -5.60
C ARG A 128 17.87 -12.12 -5.32
N PHE A 129 16.57 -12.26 -5.12
CA PHE A 129 15.62 -11.17 -4.89
C PHE A 129 14.51 -11.71 -4.00
N ASN A 130 14.08 -10.96 -2.98
CA ASN A 130 13.02 -11.41 -2.09
C ASN A 130 11.68 -11.51 -2.85
N ILE A 131 11.08 -12.71 -2.91
CA ILE A 131 9.78 -12.94 -3.52
C ILE A 131 8.72 -13.15 -2.43
N PRO A 132 7.83 -12.18 -2.20
CA PRO A 132 6.75 -12.30 -1.23
C PRO A 132 5.68 -13.29 -1.68
N GLN A 133 5.07 -13.97 -0.70
CA GLN A 133 4.07 -15.02 -0.97
C GLN A 133 2.85 -14.55 -1.78
N ARG A 134 2.48 -13.29 -1.63
CA ARG A 134 1.33 -12.69 -2.30
C ARG A 134 1.57 -12.34 -3.77
N TRP A 135 2.82 -12.36 -4.25
CA TRP A 135 3.15 -11.98 -5.62
C TRP A 135 2.61 -12.96 -6.64
N SER A 136 2.25 -12.45 -7.82
CA SER A 136 1.66 -13.26 -8.89
C SER A 136 2.58 -14.39 -9.34
N ILE A 137 3.89 -14.15 -9.43
CA ILE A 137 4.87 -15.19 -9.78
C ILE A 137 4.96 -16.31 -8.74
N ALA A 138 4.82 -15.99 -7.45
CA ALA A 138 4.78 -17.00 -6.38
C ALA A 138 3.55 -17.90 -6.52
N HIS A 139 2.40 -17.32 -6.86
CA HIS A 139 1.18 -18.09 -7.13
C HIS A 139 1.27 -18.96 -8.37
N LEU A 140 1.82 -18.43 -9.47
CA LEU A 140 2.05 -19.20 -10.70
C LEU A 140 2.99 -20.38 -10.43
N TYR A 141 4.11 -20.14 -9.76
CA TYR A 141 5.08 -21.19 -9.49
C TYR A 141 4.54 -22.21 -8.49
N GLN A 142 3.78 -21.79 -7.48
CA GLN A 142 3.09 -22.72 -6.59
C GLN A 142 2.11 -23.61 -7.35
N ALA A 143 1.34 -23.06 -8.30
CA ALA A 143 0.44 -23.84 -9.15
C ALA A 143 1.20 -24.88 -10.00
N ILE A 144 2.37 -24.52 -10.51
CA ILE A 144 3.28 -25.44 -11.22
C ILE A 144 3.77 -26.56 -10.30
N LEU A 145 4.23 -26.23 -9.09
CA LEU A 145 4.72 -27.20 -8.11
C LEU A 145 3.62 -28.17 -7.66
N SER A 146 2.41 -27.65 -7.47
CA SER A 146 1.22 -28.42 -7.08
C SER A 146 0.59 -29.21 -8.24
N GLY A 147 1.10 -29.07 -9.47
CA GLY A 147 0.61 -29.80 -10.63
C GLY A 147 -0.81 -29.40 -11.04
N GLU A 148 -1.20 -28.14 -10.82
CA GLU A 148 -2.55 -27.68 -11.14
C GLU A 148 -2.80 -27.69 -12.65
N GLU A 149 -3.91 -28.31 -13.08
CA GLU A 149 -4.18 -28.59 -14.49
C GLU A 149 -4.27 -27.33 -15.38
N HIS A 150 -4.72 -26.22 -14.80
CA HIS A 150 -4.96 -24.97 -15.53
C HIS A 150 -3.69 -24.32 -16.08
N VAL A 151 -2.52 -24.61 -15.50
CA VAL A 151 -1.26 -23.91 -15.81
C VAL A 151 -0.87 -24.03 -17.28
N LYS A 152 -1.14 -25.18 -17.91
CA LYS A 152 -0.85 -25.41 -19.34
C LYS A 152 -1.76 -24.61 -20.29
N GLU A 153 -2.92 -24.19 -19.80
CA GLU A 153 -3.94 -23.47 -20.58
C GLU A 153 -3.78 -21.94 -20.49
N ILE A 154 -2.87 -21.45 -19.64
CA ILE A 154 -2.65 -20.01 -19.43
C ILE A 154 -2.18 -19.39 -20.75
N ALA A 155 -2.94 -18.40 -21.21
CA ALA A 155 -2.59 -17.52 -22.33
C ALA A 155 -2.25 -16.11 -21.86
N PHE A 156 -2.69 -15.73 -20.67
CA PHE A 156 -2.44 -14.43 -20.05
C PHE A 156 -2.75 -14.52 -18.56
N PHE A 157 -2.00 -13.86 -17.70
CA PHE A 157 -2.42 -13.61 -16.33
C PHE A 157 -2.09 -12.19 -15.91
N THR A 158 -2.91 -11.64 -15.02
CA THR A 158 -2.76 -10.27 -14.54
C THR A 158 -3.35 -10.11 -13.14
N THR A 159 -3.33 -8.89 -12.62
CA THR A 159 -3.93 -8.49 -11.35
C THR A 159 -5.35 -7.96 -11.55
N LEU A 160 -6.03 -7.59 -10.47
CA LEU A 160 -7.38 -7.03 -10.55
C LEU A 160 -7.41 -5.71 -11.36
N ALA A 161 -6.44 -4.81 -11.12
CA ALA A 161 -6.36 -3.54 -11.83
C ALA A 161 -6.12 -3.76 -13.33
N GLY A 162 -5.21 -4.68 -13.69
CA GLY A 162 -4.96 -5.06 -15.07
C GLY A 162 -6.15 -5.75 -15.75
N TYR A 163 -6.91 -6.58 -15.02
CA TYR A 163 -8.13 -7.21 -15.53
C TYR A 163 -9.19 -6.17 -15.89
N ILE A 164 -9.49 -5.23 -14.98
CA ILE A 164 -10.47 -4.17 -15.22
C ILE A 164 -10.02 -3.31 -16.40
N HIS A 165 -8.75 -2.89 -16.41
CA HIS A 165 -8.20 -2.10 -17.49
C HIS A 165 -8.36 -2.81 -18.84
N TRP A 166 -7.91 -4.06 -18.94
CA TRP A 166 -8.01 -4.86 -20.16
C TRP A 166 -9.45 -5.01 -20.66
N LYS A 167 -10.39 -5.30 -19.75
CA LYS A 167 -11.79 -5.48 -20.14
C LYS A 167 -12.47 -4.18 -20.60
N LEU A 168 -11.96 -3.02 -20.19
CA LEU A 168 -12.53 -1.72 -20.57
C LEU A 168 -11.83 -1.08 -21.79
N SER A 169 -10.51 -1.26 -21.92
CA SER A 169 -9.69 -0.66 -22.98
C SER A 169 -9.33 -1.61 -24.12
N GLY A 170 -9.32 -2.92 -23.87
CA GLY A 170 -8.76 -3.92 -24.76
C GLY A 170 -7.24 -4.12 -24.60
N GLU A 171 -6.56 -3.27 -23.83
CA GLU A 171 -5.10 -3.28 -23.67
C GLU A 171 -4.66 -4.17 -22.50
N LYS A 172 -3.70 -5.07 -22.73
CA LYS A 172 -3.11 -5.95 -21.71
C LYS A 172 -1.84 -5.34 -21.14
N VAL A 173 -2.00 -4.27 -20.35
CA VAL A 173 -0.89 -3.49 -19.79
C VAL A 173 -1.09 -3.22 -18.30
N LEU A 174 0.01 -2.94 -17.61
CA LEU A 174 0.06 -2.47 -16.23
C LEU A 174 0.94 -1.23 -16.12
N GLY A 175 0.65 -0.40 -15.12
CA GLY A 175 1.62 0.53 -14.58
C GLY A 175 2.79 -0.22 -13.95
N VAL A 176 3.99 0.36 -13.99
CA VAL A 176 5.21 -0.27 -13.47
C VAL A 176 5.14 -0.57 -11.97
N GLY A 177 4.45 0.25 -11.18
CA GLY A 177 4.23 0.01 -9.75
C GLY A 177 3.46 -1.28 -9.54
N GLU A 178 2.33 -1.48 -10.22
CA GLU A 178 1.53 -2.71 -10.16
C GLU A 178 2.30 -3.92 -10.71
N ALA A 179 3.02 -3.74 -11.81
CA ALA A 179 3.84 -4.78 -12.42
C ALA A 179 4.93 -5.29 -11.47
N SER A 180 5.50 -4.41 -10.62
CA SER A 180 6.47 -4.80 -9.59
C SER A 180 5.87 -5.74 -8.53
N GLY A 181 4.55 -5.72 -8.33
CA GLY A 181 3.84 -6.67 -7.49
C GLY A 181 3.55 -8.02 -8.15
N MET A 182 3.84 -8.17 -9.45
CA MET A 182 3.71 -9.42 -10.21
C MET A 182 5.03 -10.17 -10.32
N PHE A 183 6.08 -9.45 -10.72
CA PHE A 183 7.41 -9.99 -11.03
C PHE A 183 8.48 -8.88 -10.86
N PRO A 184 9.75 -9.21 -10.53
CA PRO A 184 10.79 -8.20 -10.39
C PRO A 184 10.96 -7.28 -11.60
N ILE A 185 11.16 -5.99 -11.33
CA ILE A 185 11.35 -4.91 -12.32
C ILE A 185 12.81 -4.48 -12.33
N ASP A 186 13.32 -4.24 -13.54
CA ASP A 186 14.55 -3.49 -13.77
C ASP A 186 14.20 -1.99 -13.94
N SER A 187 14.53 -1.21 -12.92
CA SER A 187 14.26 0.23 -12.87
C SER A 187 15.04 1.05 -13.91
N GLU A 188 16.12 0.53 -14.50
CA GLU A 188 16.86 1.26 -15.54
C GLU A 188 16.08 1.29 -16.87
N ILE A 189 15.34 0.21 -17.15
CA ILE A 189 14.54 0.07 -18.38
C ILE A 189 13.03 0.23 -18.13
N CYS A 190 12.60 0.29 -16.86
CA CYS A 190 11.19 0.40 -16.45
C CYS A 190 10.32 -0.76 -16.98
N ASP A 191 10.85 -1.98 -16.97
CA ASP A 191 10.19 -3.20 -17.45
C ASP A 191 10.66 -4.40 -16.61
N TYR A 192 10.08 -5.59 -16.81
CA TYR A 192 10.48 -6.81 -16.13
C TYR A 192 11.97 -7.12 -16.31
N ASP A 193 12.61 -7.59 -15.23
CA ASP A 193 14.01 -8.01 -15.26
C ASP A 193 14.19 -9.20 -16.22
N GLN A 194 14.87 -8.94 -17.35
CA GLN A 194 15.02 -9.93 -18.42
C GLN A 194 15.85 -11.15 -18.00
N LYS A 195 16.79 -10.96 -17.07
CA LYS A 195 17.60 -12.07 -16.56
C LYS A 195 16.73 -12.98 -15.70
N MET A 196 15.91 -12.42 -14.80
CA MET A 196 15.02 -13.20 -13.95
C MET A 196 13.93 -13.90 -14.77
N LEU A 197 13.42 -13.27 -15.84
CA LEU A 197 12.52 -13.93 -16.79
C LEU A 197 13.17 -15.19 -17.39
N THR A 198 14.42 -15.06 -17.87
CA THR A 198 15.18 -16.19 -18.42
C THR A 198 15.42 -17.28 -17.38
N GLN A 199 15.80 -16.91 -16.16
CA GLN A 199 16.00 -17.86 -15.05
C GLN A 199 14.72 -18.63 -14.71
N PHE A 200 13.55 -17.97 -14.74
CA PHE A 200 12.27 -18.64 -14.52
C PHE A 200 11.96 -19.64 -15.63
N ASP A 201 12.13 -19.24 -16.89
CA ASP A 201 11.89 -20.11 -18.04
C ASP A 201 12.80 -21.35 -18.05
N GLU A 202 14.04 -21.21 -17.58
CA GLU A 202 14.96 -22.33 -17.36
C GLU A 202 14.50 -23.23 -16.21
N LEU A 203 14.06 -22.64 -15.09
CA LEU A 203 13.59 -23.35 -13.90
C LEU A 203 12.39 -24.26 -14.19
N VAL A 204 11.52 -23.88 -15.12
CA VAL A 204 10.32 -24.64 -15.50
C VAL A 204 10.46 -25.37 -16.85
N GLY A 205 11.67 -25.38 -17.43
CA GLY A 205 11.90 -25.89 -18.78
C GLY A 205 11.57 -27.37 -18.97
N ASP A 206 11.70 -28.18 -17.91
CA ASP A 206 11.36 -29.62 -17.91
C ASP A 206 9.85 -29.88 -18.05
N ARG A 207 9.01 -28.88 -17.75
CA ARG A 207 7.55 -28.97 -17.83
C ARG A 207 7.00 -28.84 -19.25
N ASN A 208 7.80 -28.33 -20.20
CA ASN A 208 7.43 -28.15 -21.60
C ASN A 208 6.09 -27.41 -21.80
N PHE A 209 5.88 -26.30 -21.07
CA PHE A 209 4.71 -25.44 -21.28
C PHE A 209 4.73 -24.81 -22.69
N GLY A 210 3.55 -24.55 -23.26
CA GLY A 210 3.38 -23.94 -24.58
C GLY A 210 3.61 -22.42 -24.63
N TRP A 211 4.13 -21.85 -23.54
CA TRP A 211 4.35 -20.42 -23.36
C TRP A 211 5.69 -20.19 -22.66
N LYS A 212 6.27 -19.00 -22.86
CA LYS A 212 7.31 -18.43 -21.99
C LYS A 212 6.68 -17.41 -21.06
N LEU A 213 7.31 -17.15 -19.90
CA LEU A 213 6.73 -16.27 -18.90
C LEU A 213 6.40 -14.88 -19.47
N LYS A 214 7.28 -14.34 -20.33
CA LYS A 214 7.08 -13.05 -20.99
C LYS A 214 5.83 -13.00 -21.88
N ASP A 215 5.43 -14.12 -22.48
CA ASP A 215 4.30 -14.17 -23.43
C ASP A 215 2.94 -14.07 -22.73
N ILE A 216 2.89 -14.43 -21.44
CA ILE A 216 1.65 -14.49 -20.64
C ILE A 216 1.54 -13.34 -19.62
N LEU A 217 2.56 -12.47 -19.53
CA LEU A 217 2.57 -11.27 -18.70
C LEU A 217 1.99 -10.05 -19.45
N PRO A 218 1.44 -9.05 -18.74
CA PRO A 218 1.04 -7.78 -19.34
C PRO A 218 2.26 -6.95 -19.74
N GLY A 219 2.09 -6.02 -20.70
CA GLY A 219 3.12 -5.01 -20.97
C GLY A 219 3.24 -4.01 -19.82
N VAL A 220 4.44 -3.48 -19.59
CA VAL A 220 4.70 -2.52 -18.52
C VAL A 220 4.78 -1.09 -19.09
N LEU A 221 4.11 -0.14 -18.43
CA LEU A 221 4.09 1.27 -18.82
C LEU A 221 4.40 2.18 -17.62
N PRO A 222 5.23 3.23 -17.79
CA PRO A 222 5.43 4.24 -16.75
C PRO A 222 4.25 5.22 -16.66
N ALA A 223 4.12 5.88 -15.52
CA ALA A 223 3.18 6.98 -15.32
C ALA A 223 3.32 8.05 -16.42
N GLY A 224 2.18 8.54 -16.90
CA GLY A 224 2.11 9.52 -17.97
C GLY A 224 2.13 8.93 -19.38
N ALA A 225 2.36 7.63 -19.56
CA ALA A 225 2.15 6.95 -20.83
C ALA A 225 0.65 6.81 -21.15
N ALA A 226 0.30 6.71 -22.43
CA ALA A 226 -1.05 6.34 -22.84
C ALA A 226 -1.24 4.82 -22.75
N ALA A 227 -2.33 4.36 -22.12
CA ALA A 227 -2.63 2.94 -21.94
C ALA A 227 -3.96 2.54 -22.61
N GLY A 228 -4.27 3.16 -23.75
CA GLY A 228 -5.47 2.90 -24.53
C GLY A 228 -6.61 3.90 -24.25
N THR A 229 -7.81 3.52 -24.66
CA THR A 229 -9.02 4.34 -24.51
C THR A 229 -10.20 3.47 -24.10
N LEU A 230 -11.15 4.05 -23.36
CA LEU A 230 -12.39 3.38 -22.99
C LEU A 230 -13.15 2.98 -24.26
N THR A 231 -13.28 1.69 -24.52
CA THR A 231 -13.98 1.17 -25.71
C THR A 231 -15.49 1.36 -25.57
N ALA A 232 -16.25 1.22 -26.66
CA ALA A 232 -17.72 1.25 -26.60
C ALA A 232 -18.31 0.09 -25.79
N GLU A 233 -17.65 -1.07 -25.78
CA GLU A 233 -18.01 -2.18 -24.89
C GLU A 233 -17.66 -1.85 -23.44
N GLY A 234 -16.45 -1.34 -23.20
CA GLY A 234 -15.99 -0.92 -21.88
C GLY A 234 -16.88 0.14 -21.24
N ALA A 235 -17.30 1.16 -21.99
CA ALA A 235 -18.22 2.18 -21.50
C ALA A 235 -19.55 1.58 -21.02
N ARG A 236 -20.08 0.57 -21.73
CA ARG A 236 -21.30 -0.16 -21.31
C ARG A 236 -21.06 -1.09 -20.12
N LEU A 237 -19.87 -1.67 -20.00
CA LEU A 237 -19.50 -2.47 -18.83
C LEU A 237 -19.38 -1.62 -17.57
N LEU A 238 -18.78 -0.44 -17.67
CA LEU A 238 -18.63 0.52 -16.56
C LEU A 238 -19.96 1.21 -16.21
N ASP A 239 -20.71 1.63 -17.23
CA ASP A 239 -22.00 2.31 -17.11
C ASP A 239 -23.12 1.56 -17.86
N PRO A 240 -23.83 0.62 -17.20
CA PRO A 240 -24.93 -0.12 -17.81
C PRO A 240 -26.10 0.76 -18.29
N SER A 241 -26.21 2.01 -17.83
CA SER A 241 -27.25 2.93 -18.32
C SER A 241 -26.97 3.46 -19.73
N GLY A 242 -25.72 3.38 -20.19
CA GLY A 242 -25.29 3.86 -21.51
C GLY A 242 -25.15 5.38 -21.62
N GLU A 243 -25.10 6.12 -20.52
CA GLU A 243 -24.92 7.58 -20.52
C GLU A 243 -23.45 7.99 -20.76
N LEU A 244 -22.49 7.21 -20.27
CA LEU A 244 -21.07 7.46 -20.48
C LEU A 244 -20.66 7.19 -21.93
N GLU A 245 -20.05 8.18 -22.57
CA GLU A 245 -19.46 8.06 -23.90
C GLU A 245 -18.13 7.31 -23.88
N ALA A 246 -17.87 6.56 -24.95
CA ALA A 246 -16.58 5.90 -25.19
C ALA A 246 -15.50 6.91 -25.65
N GLY A 247 -14.27 6.42 -25.80
CA GLY A 247 -13.13 7.19 -26.31
C GLY A 247 -12.37 7.98 -25.25
N VAL A 248 -12.68 7.78 -23.96
CA VAL A 248 -11.96 8.42 -22.86
C VAL A 248 -10.53 7.88 -22.79
N PRO A 249 -9.48 8.71 -22.83
CA PRO A 249 -8.10 8.28 -22.62
C PRO A 249 -7.91 7.59 -21.28
N MET A 250 -7.16 6.49 -21.26
CA MET A 250 -6.88 5.72 -20.05
C MET A 250 -5.38 5.70 -19.75
N CYS A 251 -5.00 6.05 -18.52
CA CYS A 251 -3.62 5.91 -18.06
C CYS A 251 -3.34 4.47 -17.58
N PRO A 252 -2.06 4.07 -17.41
CA PRO A 252 -1.73 2.73 -16.95
C PRO A 252 -2.42 2.42 -15.61
N PRO A 253 -2.98 1.22 -15.42
CA PRO A 253 -3.60 0.84 -14.16
C PRO A 253 -2.52 0.57 -13.10
N GLU A 254 -2.72 1.05 -11.87
CA GLU A 254 -1.68 1.05 -10.84
C GLU A 254 -2.05 0.38 -9.52
N GLY A 255 -1.05 0.01 -8.74
CA GLY A 255 -1.23 -0.55 -7.40
C GLY A 255 -1.64 0.49 -6.35
N ASP A 256 -2.38 0.07 -5.35
CA ASP A 256 -2.81 0.91 -4.21
C ASP A 256 -1.62 1.53 -3.45
N ALA A 257 -0.49 0.83 -3.35
CA ALA A 257 0.71 1.39 -2.77
C ALA A 257 1.27 2.55 -3.63
N GLY A 258 1.33 2.38 -4.95
CA GLY A 258 1.82 3.38 -5.89
C GLY A 258 0.92 4.63 -5.94
N THR A 259 -0.40 4.45 -5.98
CA THR A 259 -1.34 5.58 -5.93
C THR A 259 -1.37 6.25 -4.56
N GLY A 260 -1.13 5.50 -3.47
CA GLY A 260 -0.91 6.04 -2.14
C GLY A 260 0.33 6.94 -2.06
N MET A 261 1.43 6.57 -2.74
CA MET A 261 2.64 7.40 -2.84
C MET A 261 2.37 8.69 -3.64
N VAL A 262 1.59 8.62 -4.72
CA VAL A 262 1.14 9.80 -5.47
C VAL A 262 0.31 10.72 -4.58
N ALA A 263 -0.64 10.15 -3.84
CA ALA A 263 -1.52 10.89 -2.94
C ALA A 263 -0.82 11.52 -1.73
N THR A 264 0.48 11.24 -1.54
CA THR A 264 1.33 11.74 -0.45
C THR A 264 2.61 12.43 -0.92
N ASN A 265 2.71 12.74 -2.23
CA ASN A 265 3.91 13.32 -2.86
C ASN A 265 5.22 12.58 -2.52
N SER A 266 5.16 11.25 -2.47
CA SER A 266 6.21 10.40 -1.90
C SER A 266 6.93 9.55 -2.95
N VAL A 267 7.03 10.04 -4.18
CA VAL A 267 7.61 9.32 -5.34
C VAL A 267 9.06 9.71 -5.64
N LYS A 268 9.60 10.75 -4.99
CA LYS A 268 10.97 11.21 -5.24
C LYS A 268 11.98 10.30 -4.53
N VAL A 269 13.10 10.02 -5.18
CA VAL A 269 14.25 9.33 -4.58
C VAL A 269 14.65 9.98 -3.24
N ARG A 270 14.93 9.15 -2.23
CA ARG A 270 15.16 9.51 -0.81
C ARG A 270 13.95 10.08 -0.07
N THR A 271 12.76 10.00 -0.64
CA THR A 271 11.50 10.31 0.05
C THR A 271 10.65 9.06 0.19
N GLY A 272 9.49 9.19 0.84
CA GLY A 272 8.64 8.05 1.12
C GLY A 272 7.46 8.42 1.99
N ASN A 273 6.59 7.46 2.28
CA ASN A 273 5.47 7.65 3.18
C ASN A 273 5.39 6.54 4.23
N ILE A 274 4.72 6.88 5.33
CA ILE A 274 4.41 5.98 6.44
C ILE A 274 2.91 6.03 6.68
N SER A 275 2.25 4.89 6.52
CA SER A 275 0.84 4.73 6.89
C SER A 275 0.76 4.01 8.23
N ALA A 276 0.28 4.67 9.27
CA ALA A 276 0.23 4.14 10.62
C ALA A 276 -1.21 4.13 11.18
N GLY A 277 -1.83 2.96 11.14
CA GLY A 277 -3.18 2.68 11.64
C GLY A 277 -3.18 1.52 12.64
N THR A 278 -4.04 0.53 12.44
CA THR A 278 -4.00 -0.74 13.20
C THR A 278 -2.77 -1.57 12.85
N SER A 279 -2.37 -1.55 11.58
CA SER A 279 -1.06 -2.00 11.07
C SER A 279 -0.21 -0.78 10.69
N ILE A 280 1.04 -1.01 10.29
CA ILE A 280 1.93 0.06 9.83
C ILE A 280 2.80 -0.41 8.67
N PHE A 281 3.03 0.46 7.70
CA PHE A 281 4.04 0.23 6.69
C PHE A 281 4.80 1.52 6.35
N SER A 282 6.01 1.37 5.86
CA SER A 282 6.81 2.43 5.26
C SER A 282 7.18 2.06 3.84
N MET A 283 7.13 3.03 2.95
CA MET A 283 7.65 2.97 1.59
C MET A 283 8.78 3.98 1.49
N VAL A 284 9.97 3.57 1.09
CA VAL A 284 11.12 4.46 0.91
C VAL A 284 11.66 4.30 -0.51
N VAL A 285 11.64 5.38 -1.29
CA VAL A 285 12.20 5.39 -2.64
C VAL A 285 13.72 5.40 -2.53
N THR A 286 14.37 4.34 -2.98
CA THR A 286 15.82 4.16 -2.85
C THR A 286 16.54 4.70 -4.09
N GLU A 287 17.82 5.06 -3.92
CA GLU A 287 18.65 5.53 -5.03
C GLU A 287 19.01 4.40 -6.01
N HIS A 288 19.10 3.19 -5.47
CA HIS A 288 19.51 1.98 -6.17
C HIS A 288 18.76 0.77 -5.60
N ALA A 289 18.76 -0.35 -6.33
CA ALA A 289 18.34 -1.64 -5.78
C ALA A 289 19.19 -2.03 -4.56
N LEU A 290 18.63 -2.84 -3.66
CA LEU A 290 19.35 -3.32 -2.48
C LEU A 290 20.50 -4.25 -2.87
N SER A 291 21.62 -4.16 -2.15
CA SER A 291 22.83 -4.93 -2.44
C SER A 291 22.74 -6.40 -1.99
N LYS A 292 21.81 -6.70 -1.07
CA LYS A 292 21.56 -8.04 -0.53
C LYS A 292 20.06 -8.35 -0.55
N VAL A 293 19.77 -9.65 -0.43
CA VAL A 293 18.40 -10.14 -0.20
C VAL A 293 18.09 -10.02 1.28
N HIS A 294 17.03 -9.28 1.59
CA HIS A 294 16.44 -9.15 2.92
C HIS A 294 14.99 -9.61 2.83
N GLU A 295 14.62 -10.67 3.54
CA GLU A 295 13.26 -11.23 3.48
C GLU A 295 12.24 -10.36 4.24
N GLU A 296 12.74 -9.46 5.08
CA GLU A 296 11.98 -8.47 5.86
C GLU A 296 11.54 -7.27 5.02
N ILE A 297 12.09 -7.11 3.81
CA ILE A 297 11.85 -5.96 2.94
C ILE A 297 11.29 -6.45 1.60
N ASP A 298 10.11 -5.93 1.26
CA ASP A 298 9.52 -6.16 -0.05
C ASP A 298 9.96 -5.03 -1.00
N MET A 299 10.42 -5.37 -2.19
CA MET A 299 10.86 -4.39 -3.19
C MET A 299 9.78 -4.21 -4.25
N VAL A 300 9.26 -2.99 -4.36
CA VAL A 300 8.30 -2.57 -5.39
C VAL A 300 8.86 -1.34 -6.12
N THR A 301 8.05 -0.67 -6.95
CA THR A 301 8.46 0.57 -7.62
C THR A 301 7.46 1.71 -7.41
N THR A 302 7.93 2.94 -7.64
CA THR A 302 7.05 4.09 -7.86
C THR A 302 6.35 3.96 -9.21
N PRO A 303 5.25 4.72 -9.45
CA PRO A 303 4.58 4.69 -10.76
C PRO A 303 5.46 5.14 -11.95
N ASP A 304 6.58 5.81 -11.70
CA ASP A 304 7.59 6.20 -12.69
C ASP A 304 8.85 5.30 -12.68
N GLY A 305 8.83 4.19 -11.93
CA GLY A 305 9.79 3.09 -12.08
C GLY A 305 10.97 3.07 -11.11
N TYR A 306 11.06 4.01 -10.16
CA TYR A 306 12.13 4.00 -9.16
C TYR A 306 11.93 2.89 -8.12
N PRO A 307 13.01 2.26 -7.63
CA PRO A 307 12.90 1.19 -6.65
C PRO A 307 12.40 1.74 -5.30
N VAL A 308 11.53 0.98 -4.66
CA VAL A 308 10.95 1.30 -3.35
C VAL A 308 11.13 0.11 -2.43
N ALA A 309 11.76 0.36 -1.29
CA ALA A 309 11.78 -0.58 -0.19
C ALA A 309 10.54 -0.41 0.69
N MET A 310 9.76 -1.48 0.81
CA MET A 310 8.57 -1.56 1.64
C MET A 310 8.86 -2.41 2.87
N VAL A 311 8.65 -1.83 4.06
CA VAL A 311 8.60 -2.58 5.32
C VAL A 311 7.15 -2.59 5.77
N HIS A 312 6.56 -3.77 5.86
CA HIS A 312 5.17 -3.95 6.28
C HIS A 312 5.11 -4.71 7.61
N CYS A 313 4.39 -4.15 8.57
CA CYS A 313 4.22 -4.73 9.89
C CYS A 313 2.73 -4.91 10.20
N ASN A 314 2.39 -6.07 10.76
CA ASN A 314 1.01 -6.42 11.04
C ASN A 314 0.43 -5.59 12.20
N ASN A 315 1.27 -5.12 13.12
CA ASN A 315 0.84 -4.45 14.34
C ASN A 315 1.34 -3.02 14.43
N CYS A 316 0.45 -2.11 14.81
CA CYS A 316 0.77 -0.75 15.20
C CYS A 316 -0.04 -0.36 16.44
N THR A 317 -1.16 0.35 16.27
CA THR A 317 -1.90 0.96 17.40
C THR A 317 -2.87 0.03 18.12
N SER A 318 -3.08 -1.22 17.68
CA SER A 318 -4.12 -2.10 18.24
C SER A 318 -3.99 -2.33 19.76
N ASP A 319 -2.80 -2.70 20.24
CA ASP A 319 -2.56 -2.87 21.69
C ASP A 319 -2.62 -1.52 22.44
N LEU A 320 -2.00 -0.47 21.89
CA LEU A 320 -2.07 0.88 22.44
C LEU A 320 -3.52 1.35 22.64
N ASN A 321 -4.41 1.05 21.68
CA ASN A 321 -5.84 1.36 21.79
C ASN A 321 -6.51 0.59 22.93
N ALA A 322 -6.12 -0.66 23.18
CA ALA A 322 -6.64 -1.44 24.30
C ALA A 322 -6.29 -0.80 25.65
N TRP A 323 -5.08 -0.28 25.79
CA TRP A 323 -4.66 0.47 26.98
C TRP A 323 -5.40 1.80 27.14
N VAL A 324 -5.59 2.56 26.06
CA VAL A 324 -6.37 3.80 26.11
C VAL A 324 -7.83 3.52 26.52
N ASN A 325 -8.45 2.46 25.98
CA ASN A 325 -9.80 2.05 26.38
C ASN A 325 -9.88 1.66 27.87
N LEU A 326 -8.84 1.00 28.41
CA LEU A 326 -8.76 0.67 29.83
C LEU A 326 -8.69 1.95 30.71
N PHE A 327 -7.93 2.96 30.28
CA PHE A 327 -7.90 4.26 30.97
C PHE A 327 -9.24 5.01 30.88
N GLU A 328 -9.92 4.95 29.74
CA GLU A 328 -11.27 5.48 29.59
C GLU A 328 -12.26 4.80 30.55
N GLU A 329 -12.23 3.46 30.63
CA GLU A 329 -13.06 2.71 31.58
C GLU A 329 -12.77 3.13 33.03
N PHE A 330 -11.48 3.20 33.40
CA PHE A 330 -11.06 3.65 34.73
C PHE A 330 -11.58 5.04 35.06
N ALA A 331 -11.42 6.01 34.15
CA ALA A 331 -11.93 7.37 34.30
C ALA A 331 -13.47 7.38 34.48
N GLY A 332 -14.17 6.53 33.73
CA GLY A 332 -15.60 6.31 33.84
C GLY A 332 -16.06 5.86 35.23
N LYS A 333 -15.25 5.06 35.96
CA LYS A 333 -15.56 4.66 37.35
C LYS A 333 -15.55 5.84 38.34
N PHE A 334 -14.88 6.94 38.00
CA PHE A 334 -14.90 8.19 38.76
C PHE A 334 -15.91 9.21 38.22
N GLY A 335 -16.75 8.82 37.26
CA GLY A 335 -17.76 9.71 36.65
C GLY A 335 -17.20 10.67 35.61
N LEU A 336 -15.94 10.51 35.21
CA LEU A 336 -15.34 11.28 34.12
C LEU A 336 -15.74 10.68 32.77
N LYS A 337 -16.02 11.54 31.79
CA LYS A 337 -16.31 11.15 30.39
C LYS A 337 -15.45 12.00 29.47
N PRO A 338 -14.12 11.74 29.42
CA PRO A 338 -13.23 12.53 28.59
C PRO A 338 -13.64 12.39 27.11
N ASP A 339 -13.45 13.45 26.34
CA ASP A 339 -13.49 13.31 24.88
C ASP A 339 -12.38 12.35 24.45
N ARG A 340 -12.68 11.44 23.52
CA ARG A 340 -11.73 10.42 23.11
C ARG A 340 -10.49 11.05 22.47
N ASN A 341 -10.63 12.07 21.62
CA ASN A 341 -9.46 12.72 21.01
C ASN A 341 -8.62 13.45 22.06
N GLU A 342 -9.26 14.06 23.05
CA GLU A 342 -8.57 14.67 24.18
C GLU A 342 -7.81 13.64 25.04
N LEU A 343 -8.41 12.48 25.31
CA LEU A 343 -7.76 11.39 26.05
C LEU A 343 -6.51 10.89 25.31
N TYR A 344 -6.66 10.56 24.02
CA TYR A 344 -5.53 10.15 23.18
C TYR A 344 -4.45 11.23 23.14
N GLY A 345 -4.83 12.47 22.85
CA GLY A 345 -3.90 13.59 22.76
C GLY A 345 -3.15 13.84 24.08
N THR A 346 -3.82 13.70 25.22
CA THR A 346 -3.21 13.86 26.55
C THR A 346 -2.20 12.76 26.83
N LEU A 347 -2.56 11.50 26.61
CA LEU A 347 -1.66 10.36 26.84
C LEU A 347 -0.45 10.38 25.88
N TYR A 348 -0.66 10.79 24.62
CA TYR A 348 0.41 10.92 23.63
C TYR A 348 1.37 12.06 24.00
N ARG A 349 0.86 13.23 24.39
CA ARG A 349 1.71 14.35 24.82
C ARG A 349 2.49 14.00 26.09
N GLU A 350 1.89 13.27 27.02
CA GLU A 350 2.56 12.81 28.24
C GLU A 350 3.79 11.94 27.92
N ALA A 351 3.72 11.11 26.87
CA ALA A 351 4.85 10.30 26.41
C ALA A 351 6.07 11.13 25.98
N LEU A 352 5.92 12.42 25.65
CA LEU A 352 7.07 13.28 25.33
C LEU A 352 7.89 13.69 26.56
N THR A 353 7.33 13.56 27.77
CA THR A 353 8.02 13.85 29.04
C THR A 353 8.77 12.64 29.61
N ALA A 354 8.66 11.49 28.95
CA ALA A 354 9.25 10.23 29.36
C ALA A 354 10.77 10.20 29.19
N ASP A 355 11.39 9.18 29.78
CA ASP A 355 12.79 8.87 29.52
C ASP A 355 13.00 8.43 28.07
N PRO A 356 14.11 8.81 27.42
CA PRO A 356 14.38 8.44 26.02
C PRO A 356 14.31 6.93 25.74
N ASP A 357 14.68 6.08 26.71
CA ASP A 357 14.70 4.61 26.60
C ASP A 357 13.53 3.91 27.32
N CYS A 358 12.47 4.66 27.64
CA CYS A 358 11.29 4.19 28.38
C CYS A 358 11.54 3.74 29.83
N GLY A 359 12.71 4.04 30.42
CA GLY A 359 12.92 3.89 31.86
C GLY A 359 12.83 2.45 32.39
N GLY A 360 13.17 1.46 31.55
CA GLY A 360 13.13 0.03 31.91
C GLY A 360 11.79 -0.67 31.67
N LEU A 361 10.85 0.01 31.00
CA LEU A 361 9.56 -0.55 30.59
C LEU A 361 9.66 -1.11 29.17
N MET A 362 8.98 -2.23 28.93
CA MET A 362 8.92 -2.89 27.63
C MET A 362 7.50 -3.36 27.35
N ALA A 363 6.98 -2.96 26.20
CA ALA A 363 5.70 -3.44 25.69
C ALA A 363 5.92 -4.25 24.40
N TYR A 364 5.07 -5.24 24.16
CA TYR A 364 5.01 -5.99 22.90
C TYR A 364 3.58 -5.90 22.41
N ASN A 365 3.40 -5.38 21.19
CA ASN A 365 2.07 -5.10 20.64
C ASN A 365 1.56 -6.19 19.69
N TYR A 366 2.14 -7.40 19.74
CA TYR A 366 1.86 -8.43 18.75
C TYR A 366 0.47 -9.04 18.95
N PHE A 367 -0.48 -8.49 18.21
CA PHE A 367 -1.86 -8.93 18.14
C PHE A 367 -2.07 -9.95 17.01
N SER A 368 -1.29 -9.88 15.93
CA SER A 368 -1.46 -10.68 14.71
C SER A 368 -0.16 -11.31 14.20
N GLY A 369 0.73 -11.70 15.11
CA GLY A 369 2.11 -12.10 14.77
C GLY A 369 2.90 -10.95 14.15
N GLU A 370 4.20 -11.11 13.92
CA GLU A 370 5.02 -10.09 13.30
C GLU A 370 6.18 -10.71 12.49
N PRO A 371 6.01 -10.89 11.16
CA PRO A 371 7.00 -11.54 10.29
C PRO A 371 8.37 -10.88 10.33
N VAL A 372 8.44 -9.55 10.42
CA VAL A 372 9.71 -8.78 10.52
C VAL A 372 10.56 -9.22 11.73
N THR A 373 9.95 -9.79 12.76
CA THR A 373 10.66 -10.33 13.93
C THR A 373 10.62 -11.86 14.03
N GLY A 374 10.10 -12.54 13.00
CA GLY A 374 10.04 -14.00 12.89
C GLY A 374 8.98 -14.66 13.78
N LEU A 375 7.86 -13.97 14.07
CA LEU A 375 6.74 -14.53 14.83
C LEU A 375 5.48 -14.67 13.97
N ASN A 376 4.90 -15.87 13.93
CA ASN A 376 3.64 -16.14 13.21
C ASN A 376 2.39 -15.90 14.06
N ALA A 377 2.55 -15.73 15.37
CA ALA A 377 1.52 -15.39 16.34
C ALA A 377 2.13 -14.47 17.40
N GLY A 378 1.30 -13.79 18.19
CA GLY A 378 1.75 -12.89 19.24
C GLY A 378 0.83 -12.85 20.44
N ARG A 379 1.33 -12.27 21.53
CA ARG A 379 0.59 -11.93 22.74
C ARG A 379 0.93 -10.47 23.09
N PRO A 380 -0.07 -9.59 23.24
CA PRO A 380 0.21 -8.30 23.83
C PRO A 380 0.77 -8.49 25.25
N MET A 381 1.95 -7.94 25.51
CA MET A 381 2.65 -8.08 26.79
C MET A 381 3.21 -6.76 27.27
N PHE A 382 3.23 -6.59 28.59
CA PHE A 382 3.93 -5.50 29.25
C PHE A 382 4.80 -6.05 30.36
N VAL A 383 6.11 -5.83 30.27
CA VAL A 383 7.12 -6.32 31.21
C VAL A 383 8.05 -5.18 31.62
N ARG A 384 8.70 -5.32 32.79
CA ARG A 384 9.59 -4.29 33.33
C ARG A 384 10.68 -4.88 34.19
N THR A 385 11.80 -4.16 34.32
CA THR A 385 12.80 -4.48 35.34
C THR A 385 12.27 -4.13 36.74
N PRO A 386 12.79 -4.76 37.82
CA PRO A 386 12.35 -4.46 39.18
C PRO A 386 12.52 -2.99 39.60
N ASP A 387 13.56 -2.34 39.09
CA ASP A 387 13.95 -0.94 39.34
C ASP A 387 13.44 0.05 38.28
N ALA A 388 12.59 -0.41 37.36
CA ALA A 388 12.02 0.40 36.30
C ALA A 388 11.27 1.64 36.83
N ARG A 389 11.44 2.78 36.18
CA ARG A 389 10.72 4.02 36.47
C ARG A 389 9.29 3.94 35.92
N PHE A 390 8.41 3.35 36.71
CA PHE A 390 7.03 3.10 36.33
C PHE A 390 6.15 4.35 36.46
N SER A 391 6.21 5.22 35.45
CA SER A 391 5.38 6.42 35.31
C SER A 391 4.42 6.31 34.12
N LEU A 392 3.38 7.14 34.09
CA LEU A 392 2.47 7.22 32.94
C LEU A 392 3.22 7.61 31.65
N ALA A 393 4.15 8.57 31.75
CA ALA A 393 4.98 8.99 30.63
C ALA A 393 5.77 7.82 30.03
N ASN A 394 6.55 7.09 30.84
CA ASN A 394 7.33 5.94 30.38
C ASN A 394 6.43 4.81 29.86
N PHE A 395 5.29 4.60 30.50
CA PHE A 395 4.30 3.63 30.06
C PHE A 395 3.81 3.97 28.64
N MET A 396 3.30 5.19 28.43
CA MET A 396 2.81 5.63 27.13
C MET A 396 3.90 5.65 26.06
N ARG A 397 5.13 6.10 26.38
CA ARG A 397 6.25 6.05 25.43
C ARG A 397 6.60 4.61 25.05
N SER A 398 6.61 3.68 25.99
CA SER A 398 6.90 2.27 25.69
C SER A 398 5.88 1.69 24.70
N HIS A 399 4.58 1.92 24.88
CA HIS A 399 3.57 1.46 23.91
C HIS A 399 3.66 2.17 22.55
N LEU A 400 3.99 3.46 22.51
CA LEU A 400 4.22 4.17 21.25
C LEU A 400 5.46 3.66 20.52
N TYR A 401 6.57 3.43 21.22
CA TYR A 401 7.77 2.82 20.65
C TYR A 401 7.48 1.40 20.15
N SER A 402 6.79 0.58 20.91
CA SER A 402 6.39 -0.77 20.49
C SER A 402 5.48 -0.76 19.27
N ALA A 403 4.58 0.23 19.15
CA ALA A 403 3.75 0.44 17.95
C ALA A 403 4.56 0.72 16.67
N MET A 404 5.84 1.10 16.80
CA MET A 404 6.75 1.37 15.69
C MET A 404 7.98 0.45 15.69
N ALA A 405 8.10 -0.49 16.64
CA ALA A 405 9.34 -1.21 16.89
C ALA A 405 9.71 -2.16 15.76
N ALA A 406 8.73 -2.95 15.27
CA ALA A 406 8.94 -3.83 14.12
C ALA A 406 9.28 -3.03 12.85
N LEU A 407 8.58 -1.91 12.62
CA LEU A 407 8.86 -1.01 11.50
C LEU A 407 10.30 -0.48 11.58
N LYS A 408 10.74 -0.04 12.76
CA LYS A 408 12.11 0.41 12.98
C LYS A 408 13.12 -0.70 12.73
N ILE A 409 12.87 -1.92 13.19
CA ILE A 409 13.78 -3.05 12.96
C ILE A 409 13.96 -3.30 11.46
N GLY A 410 12.88 -3.32 10.67
CA GLY A 410 12.98 -3.48 9.22
C GLY A 410 13.66 -2.29 8.53
N ASN A 411 13.39 -1.06 8.96
CA ASN A 411 14.02 0.12 8.37
C ASN A 411 15.48 0.33 8.81
N ASP A 412 15.88 -0.18 9.97
CA ASP A 412 17.28 -0.18 10.39
C ASP A 412 18.15 -0.98 9.39
N ILE A 413 17.60 -2.02 8.75
CA ILE A 413 18.28 -2.74 7.65
C ILE A 413 18.56 -1.76 6.49
N LEU A 414 17.54 -1.02 6.04
CA LEU A 414 17.68 -0.03 4.96
C LEU A 414 18.69 1.06 5.30
N LEU A 415 18.58 1.64 6.49
CA LEU A 415 19.34 2.83 6.89
C LEU A 415 20.77 2.49 7.34
N LYS A 416 20.96 1.37 8.05
CA LYS A 416 22.24 1.01 8.69
C LYS A 416 23.01 -0.03 7.87
N GLU A 417 22.36 -0.99 7.20
CA GLU A 417 23.05 -2.01 6.42
C GLU A 417 23.20 -1.63 4.94
N GLU A 418 22.10 -1.21 4.31
CA GLU A 418 22.06 -0.79 2.90
C GLU A 418 22.42 0.69 2.70
N GLN A 419 22.56 1.45 3.81
CA GLN A 419 22.98 2.86 3.81
C GLN A 419 22.09 3.80 3.00
N VAL A 420 20.82 3.43 2.77
CA VAL A 420 19.81 4.22 2.09
C VAL A 420 19.67 5.58 2.79
N LYS A 421 19.68 6.66 1.99
CA LYS A 421 19.46 8.01 2.50
C LYS A 421 17.98 8.36 2.42
N VAL A 422 17.50 9.09 3.43
CA VAL A 422 16.12 9.54 3.54
C VAL A 422 16.12 11.02 3.89
N ASP A 423 15.60 11.83 2.98
CA ASP A 423 15.52 13.29 3.11
C ASP A 423 14.28 13.68 3.93
N SER A 424 13.13 13.04 3.67
CA SER A 424 11.91 13.18 4.49
C SER A 424 10.90 12.07 4.19
N LEU A 425 10.04 11.76 5.16
CA LEU A 425 8.92 10.83 5.02
C LEU A 425 7.59 11.51 5.34
N MET A 426 6.56 11.21 4.56
CA MET A 426 5.19 11.69 4.78
C MET A 426 4.42 10.73 5.71
N GLY A 427 4.09 11.16 6.91
CA GLY A 427 3.29 10.39 7.87
C GLY A 427 1.80 10.61 7.69
N HIS A 428 1.02 9.54 7.60
CA HIS A 428 -0.45 9.60 7.64
C HIS A 428 -1.05 8.42 8.41
N GLY A 429 -2.31 8.57 8.83
CA GLY A 429 -3.02 7.57 9.64
C GLY A 429 -3.24 7.99 11.09
N GLY A 430 -3.86 7.09 11.87
CA GLY A 430 -4.31 7.36 13.24
C GLY A 430 -3.20 7.79 14.19
N LEU A 431 -1.99 7.25 14.04
CA LEU A 431 -0.84 7.59 14.88
C LEU A 431 -0.45 9.09 14.79
N PHE A 432 -0.66 9.70 13.62
CA PHE A 432 -0.27 11.08 13.35
C PHE A 432 -1.38 12.10 13.65
N LYS A 433 -2.56 11.66 14.12
CA LYS A 433 -3.68 12.56 14.48
C LYS A 433 -3.39 13.45 15.69
N THR A 434 -2.47 13.05 16.55
CA THR A 434 -1.96 13.93 17.61
C THR A 434 -0.75 14.67 17.06
N PRO A 435 -0.85 15.99 16.78
CA PRO A 435 0.24 16.75 16.20
C PRO A 435 1.51 16.65 17.04
N VAL A 436 2.67 16.75 16.37
CA VAL A 436 4.01 16.69 16.97
C VAL A 436 4.42 15.31 17.50
N VAL A 437 3.58 14.66 18.31
CA VAL A 437 3.97 13.44 19.03
C VAL A 437 4.34 12.30 18.07
N GLY A 438 3.40 11.92 17.19
CA GLY A 438 3.61 10.81 16.26
C GLY A 438 4.79 11.09 15.32
N GLN A 439 4.93 12.32 14.87
CA GLN A 439 6.03 12.76 14.00
C GLN A 439 7.39 12.70 14.69
N GLN A 440 7.49 13.21 15.92
CA GLN A 440 8.76 13.23 16.65
C GLN A 440 9.26 11.81 16.93
N LEU A 441 8.38 10.93 17.42
CA LEU A 441 8.76 9.55 17.75
C LEU A 441 9.03 8.72 16.47
N MET A 442 8.28 8.95 15.39
CA MET A 442 8.55 8.30 14.10
C MET A 442 9.83 8.83 13.44
N ALA A 443 10.11 10.13 13.54
CA ALA A 443 11.35 10.71 13.05
C ALA A 443 12.55 10.09 13.75
N ALA A 444 12.46 9.89 15.07
CA ALA A 444 13.46 9.15 15.83
C ALA A 444 13.57 7.68 15.38
N ALA A 445 12.44 7.04 15.07
CA ALA A 445 12.42 5.65 14.60
C ALA A 445 13.20 5.48 13.28
N MET A 446 12.92 6.40 12.35
CA MET A 446 13.43 6.42 10.98
C MET A 446 14.76 7.15 10.82
N ASN A 447 15.25 7.80 11.89
CA ASN A 447 16.38 8.73 11.86
C ASN A 447 16.31 9.71 10.66
N ALA A 448 15.11 10.19 10.35
CA ALA A 448 14.82 11.05 9.20
C ALA A 448 13.64 11.99 9.51
N PRO A 449 13.56 13.18 8.88
CA PRO A 449 12.46 14.11 9.09
C PRO A 449 11.10 13.54 8.68
N VAL A 450 10.07 13.70 9.53
CA VAL A 450 8.69 13.27 9.23
C VAL A 450 7.77 14.47 9.06
N THR A 451 7.10 14.53 7.91
CA THR A 451 6.14 15.56 7.53
C THR A 451 4.71 15.04 7.66
N VAL A 452 3.81 15.86 8.18
CA VAL A 452 2.36 15.62 8.15
C VAL A 452 1.73 16.82 7.47
N MET A 453 0.97 16.58 6.40
CA MET A 453 0.25 17.63 5.68
C MET A 453 -0.94 18.16 6.49
N ASP A 454 -1.25 19.44 6.30
CA ASP A 454 -2.44 20.05 6.92
C ASP A 454 -3.74 19.55 6.27
N THR A 455 -3.65 19.13 5.01
CA THR A 455 -4.74 18.53 4.24
C THR A 455 -4.78 17.01 4.47
N ALA A 456 -6.00 16.47 4.62
CA ALA A 456 -6.17 15.03 4.63
C ALA A 456 -5.87 14.47 3.23
N SER A 457 -5.11 13.37 3.16
CA SER A 457 -4.96 12.65 1.90
C SER A 457 -6.32 12.08 1.48
N GLU A 458 -6.74 12.40 0.25
CA GLU A 458 -7.98 11.91 -0.38
C GLU A 458 -7.87 10.44 -0.85
N GLY A 459 -6.77 9.76 -0.49
CA GLY A 459 -6.52 8.34 -0.72
C GLY A 459 -6.09 7.99 -2.13
N GLY A 460 -5.92 6.70 -2.41
CA GLY A 460 -5.35 6.25 -3.68
C GLY A 460 -6.30 6.38 -4.88
N ALA A 461 -7.62 6.43 -4.68
CA ALA A 461 -8.56 6.83 -5.77
C ALA A 461 -8.27 8.24 -6.31
N TRP A 462 -7.94 9.20 -5.43
CA TRP A 462 -7.49 10.53 -5.86
C TRP A 462 -6.09 10.46 -6.49
N GLY A 463 -5.17 9.68 -5.92
CA GLY A 463 -3.86 9.43 -6.53
C GLY A 463 -3.96 8.88 -7.96
N MET A 464 -4.93 8.01 -8.22
CA MET A 464 -5.23 7.48 -9.56
C MET A 464 -5.78 8.56 -10.50
N ALA A 465 -6.67 9.43 -10.00
CA ALA A 465 -7.16 10.57 -10.78
C ALA A 465 -6.01 11.52 -11.15
N VAL A 466 -5.07 11.75 -10.23
CA VAL A 466 -3.86 12.55 -10.47
C VAL A 466 -2.96 11.93 -11.53
N LEU A 467 -2.77 10.61 -11.53
CA LEU A 467 -2.02 9.91 -12.60
C LEU A 467 -2.71 10.01 -13.96
N ALA A 468 -4.05 9.95 -13.99
CA ALA A 468 -4.82 10.15 -15.22
C ALA A 468 -4.71 11.60 -15.73
N CYS A 469 -4.71 12.59 -14.83
CA CYS A 469 -4.39 13.98 -15.17
C CYS A 469 -2.97 14.08 -15.74
N PHE A 470 -1.97 13.51 -15.06
CA PHE A 470 -0.58 13.54 -15.50
C PHE A 470 -0.40 13.01 -16.92
N MET A 471 -1.04 11.88 -17.27
CA MET A 471 -1.06 11.40 -18.66
C MET A 471 -1.67 12.42 -19.63
N ALA A 472 -2.79 13.05 -19.27
CA ALA A 472 -3.52 13.94 -20.14
C ALA A 472 -2.84 15.31 -20.33
N GLU A 473 -2.05 15.77 -19.36
CA GLU A 473 -1.61 17.17 -19.30
C GLU A 473 -0.10 17.38 -19.09
N LYS A 474 0.70 16.31 -18.95
CA LYS A 474 2.15 16.44 -18.76
C LYS A 474 2.82 17.22 -19.87
N GLY A 475 3.76 18.08 -19.49
CA GLY A 475 4.74 18.62 -20.42
C GLY A 475 5.60 17.53 -21.07
N ALA A 476 6.24 17.83 -22.20
CA ALA A 476 7.08 16.87 -22.93
C ALA A 476 8.22 16.28 -22.08
N GLU A 477 8.77 17.08 -21.16
CA GLU A 477 9.88 16.71 -20.27
C GLU A 477 9.49 16.75 -18.78
N GLU A 478 8.21 16.96 -18.47
CA GLU A 478 7.74 17.05 -17.08
C GLU A 478 7.72 15.65 -16.45
N THR A 479 8.46 15.50 -15.35
CA THR A 479 8.52 14.25 -14.58
C THR A 479 7.36 14.16 -13.58
N LEU A 480 7.05 12.95 -13.11
CA LEU A 480 6.00 12.78 -12.10
C LEU A 480 6.32 13.53 -10.79
N PRO A 481 7.55 13.48 -10.22
CA PRO A 481 7.86 14.23 -9.01
C PRO A 481 7.72 15.76 -9.15
N GLU A 482 8.10 16.32 -10.30
CA GLU A 482 7.95 17.75 -10.62
C GLU A 482 6.47 18.11 -10.72
N TYR A 483 5.69 17.33 -11.49
CA TYR A 483 4.25 17.54 -11.63
C TYR A 483 3.53 17.52 -10.28
N LEU A 484 3.86 16.57 -9.39
CA LEU A 484 3.27 16.51 -8.06
C LEU A 484 3.66 17.73 -7.21
N SER A 485 4.94 18.07 -7.17
CA SER A 485 5.42 19.17 -6.31
C SER A 485 4.96 20.55 -6.79
N ASP A 486 5.00 20.79 -8.10
CA ASP A 486 4.83 22.13 -8.69
C ASP A 486 3.38 22.43 -9.09
N ARG A 487 2.51 21.42 -9.17
CA ARG A 487 1.09 21.61 -9.57
C ARG A 487 0.11 21.04 -8.55
N ILE A 488 0.27 19.78 -8.15
CA ILE A 488 -0.72 19.09 -7.31
C ILE A 488 -0.61 19.51 -5.83
N PHE A 489 0.61 19.56 -5.32
CA PHE A 489 0.92 19.92 -3.94
C PHE A 489 1.43 21.36 -3.81
N ALA A 490 1.38 22.13 -4.90
CA ALA A 490 1.79 23.53 -4.91
C ALA A 490 0.97 24.36 -3.90
N GLY A 491 1.67 25.02 -2.99
CA GLY A 491 1.04 25.84 -1.95
C GLY A 491 0.39 25.05 -0.82
N GLN A 492 0.48 23.72 -0.81
CA GLN A 492 0.10 22.93 0.36
C GLN A 492 1.14 23.10 1.47
N SER A 493 0.68 23.18 2.71
CA SER A 493 1.51 23.26 3.90
C SER A 493 1.48 21.96 4.70
N GLY A 494 2.54 21.74 5.45
CA GLY A 494 2.67 20.63 6.39
C GLY A 494 3.65 20.99 7.49
N THR A 495 3.57 20.26 8.60
CA THR A 495 4.53 20.37 9.69
C THR A 495 5.58 19.29 9.52
N THR A 496 6.87 19.66 9.51
CA THR A 496 7.99 18.71 9.45
C THR A 496 8.75 18.72 10.76
N ILE A 497 9.01 17.53 11.32
CA ILE A 497 9.81 17.37 12.54
C ILE A 497 11.03 16.51 12.24
N ALA A 498 12.21 17.06 12.52
CA ALA A 498 13.48 16.35 12.45
C ALA A 498 13.74 15.55 13.73
N PRO A 499 14.42 14.39 13.64
CA PRO A 499 14.82 13.63 14.82
C PRO A 499 15.82 14.42 15.67
N THR A 500 15.78 14.20 16.97
CA THR A 500 16.84 14.64 17.89
C THR A 500 17.79 13.48 18.16
N ALA A 501 19.09 13.76 18.35
CA ALA A 501 20.07 12.72 18.66
C ALA A 501 19.74 11.95 19.94
N ALA A 502 19.13 12.61 20.93
CA ALA A 502 18.70 11.99 22.18
C ALA A 502 17.54 11.01 21.97
N ASP A 503 16.54 11.37 21.17
CA ASP A 503 15.40 10.48 20.89
C ASP A 503 15.84 9.27 20.04
N VAL A 504 16.71 9.48 19.04
CA VAL A 504 17.26 8.37 18.23
C VAL A 504 18.04 7.40 19.11
N ALA A 505 18.96 7.90 19.94
CA ALA A 505 19.74 7.06 20.84
C ALA A 505 18.86 6.32 21.87
N GLY A 506 17.81 6.97 22.37
CA GLY A 506 16.85 6.37 23.28
C GLY A 506 16.05 5.24 22.63
N PHE A 507 15.56 5.46 21.40
CA PHE A 507 14.82 4.43 20.67
C PHE A 507 15.73 3.27 20.24
N ASP A 508 16.96 3.53 19.79
CA ASP A 508 17.95 2.48 19.51
C ASP A 508 18.21 1.63 20.77
N ALA A 509 18.41 2.25 21.93
CA ALA A 509 18.60 1.51 23.19
C ALA A 509 17.37 0.68 23.59
N PHE A 510 16.16 1.19 23.32
CA PHE A 510 14.92 0.43 23.50
C PHE A 510 14.86 -0.78 22.56
N ILE A 511 15.17 -0.61 21.27
CA ILE A 511 15.14 -1.69 20.26
C ILE A 511 16.15 -2.79 20.55
N GLU A 512 17.35 -2.45 21.04
CA GLU A 512 18.33 -3.47 21.45
C GLU A 512 17.77 -4.37 22.56
N LYS A 513 17.14 -3.78 23.59
CA LYS A 513 16.48 -4.54 24.67
C LYS A 513 15.27 -5.31 24.15
N TYR A 514 14.47 -4.70 23.27
CA TYR A 514 13.29 -5.30 22.65
C TYR A 514 13.67 -6.59 21.90
N LYS A 515 14.65 -6.52 20.99
CA LYS A 515 15.16 -7.69 20.25
C LYS A 515 15.70 -8.78 21.17
N ALA A 516 16.48 -8.40 22.18
CA ALA A 516 17.05 -9.34 23.14
C ALA A 516 16.00 -10.07 24.00
N THR A 517 14.78 -9.52 24.12
CA THR A 517 13.72 -10.09 24.96
C THR A 517 12.53 -10.66 24.18
N LEU A 518 12.58 -10.70 22.84
CA LEU A 518 11.67 -11.47 21.98
C LEU A 518 11.51 -12.97 22.35
N PRO A 519 12.50 -13.68 22.92
CA PRO A 519 12.26 -15.03 23.41
C PRO A 519 11.15 -15.15 24.45
N ALA A 520 10.92 -14.10 25.26
CA ALA A 520 9.81 -14.09 26.21
C ALA A 520 8.45 -14.07 25.50
N GLU A 521 8.35 -13.32 24.40
CA GLU A 521 7.16 -13.25 23.57
C GLU A 521 6.86 -14.60 22.90
N LYS A 522 7.90 -15.28 22.39
CA LYS A 522 7.77 -16.65 21.88
C LYS A 522 7.26 -17.62 22.95
N ALA A 523 7.81 -17.55 24.16
CA ALA A 523 7.36 -18.38 25.28
C ALA A 523 5.91 -18.07 25.70
N ALA A 524 5.48 -16.80 25.65
CA ALA A 524 4.10 -16.42 25.93
C ALA A 524 3.13 -16.95 24.87
N VAL A 525 3.51 -16.93 23.59
CA VAL A 525 2.76 -17.59 22.52
C VAL A 525 2.60 -19.08 22.82
N GLU A 526 3.68 -19.79 23.14
CA GLU A 526 3.63 -21.23 23.43
C GLU A 526 2.80 -21.58 24.68
N GLY A 527 2.92 -20.77 25.75
CA GLY A 527 2.31 -21.05 27.05
C GLY A 527 0.85 -20.61 27.21
N LEU A 528 0.38 -19.66 26.39
CA LEU A 528 -1.00 -19.16 26.38
C LEU A 528 -1.79 -19.63 25.13
N ASN A 529 -1.40 -20.77 24.56
CA ASN A 529 -2.09 -21.40 23.41
C ASN A 529 -3.26 -22.28 23.82
#